data_AF-A0AA37W688-F1
#
_entry.id   AF-A0AA37W688-F1
#
_cell.length_a   1.000
_cell.length_b   1.000
_cell.length_c   1.000
_cell.angle_alpha   90.00
_cell.angle_beta   90.00
_cell.angle_gamma   90.00
#
_symmetry.space_group_name_H-M   'P 1'
#
loop_
_entity.id
_entity.type
_entity.pdbx_description
1 polymer ?
#
loop_
_entity_poly.entity_id
_entity_poly.type
_entity_poly.pdbx_seq_one_letter_code
_entity_poly.pdbx_strand_id
1 'polypeptide(L)' 'MKYITIQKCSELTGLSEESIRALKKKGYFRQDVHWVKAPNGRIFINVKEVYEWIEGKKA' A
#
# COMPACT_ATOMS: atom_id res chain seq x y z
N MET A 1 11.58 -1.26 -7.25
CA MET A 1 10.46 -1.41 -6.30
C MET A 1 10.88 -0.78 -4.97
N LYS A 2 10.20 0.28 -4.51
CA LYS A 2 10.46 0.89 -3.20
C LYS A 2 9.36 0.41 -2.24
N TYR A 3 9.64 -0.67 -1.52
CA TYR A 3 8.81 -1.12 -0.41
C TYR A 3 9.01 -0.19 0.77
N ILE A 4 7.93 0.38 1.28
CA ILE A 4 7.98 1.26 2.43
C ILE A 4 6.93 0.88 3.46
N THR A 5 7.07 1.39 4.69
CA THR A 5 6.08 1.15 5.74
C THR A 5 4.78 1.89 5.45
N ILE A 6 3.69 1.44 6.08
CA ILE A 6 2.37 2.09 6.02
C ILE A 6 2.48 3.58 6.38
N GLN A 7 3.24 3.88 7.44
CA GLN A 7 3.47 5.23 7.92
C GLN A 7 4.10 6.13 6.85
N LYS A 8 5.16 5.67 6.18
CA LYS A 8 5.81 6.44 5.12
C LYS A 8 4.97 6.51 3.84
N CYS A 9 4.15 5.49 3.58
CA CYS A 9 3.17 5.52 2.49
C CYS A 9 2.09 6.56 2.75
N SER A 10 1.66 6.70 4.00
CA SER A 10 0.71 7.72 4.43
C SER A 10 1.24 9.12 4.16
N GLU A 11 2.49 9.39 4.54
CA GLU A 11 3.14 10.69 4.27
C GLU A 11 3.30 10.99 2.78
N LEU A 12 3.68 10.00 1.97
CA LEU A 12 3.93 10.20 0.54
C LEU A 12 2.64 10.36 -0.30
N THR A 13 1.65 9.53 -0.02
CA THR A 13 0.39 9.53 -0.79
C THR A 13 -0.62 10.54 -0.28
N GLY A 14 -0.43 11.08 0.94
CA GLY A 14 -1.40 11.93 1.62
C GLY A 14 -2.61 11.17 2.16
N LEU A 15 -2.63 9.83 2.05
CA LEU A 15 -3.69 8.99 2.60
C LEU A 15 -3.41 8.70 4.07
N SER A 16 -4.42 8.72 4.94
CA SER A 16 -4.26 8.27 6.33
C SER A 16 -3.91 6.77 6.39
N GLU A 17 -3.15 6.36 7.41
CA GLU A 17 -2.85 4.94 7.67
C GLU A 17 -4.12 4.08 7.79
N GLU A 18 -5.19 4.69 8.32
CA GLU A 18 -6.52 4.09 8.42
C GLU A 18 -7.13 3.81 7.05
N SER A 19 -7.04 4.76 6.11
CA SER A 19 -7.49 4.58 4.73
C SER A 19 -6.75 3.44 4.04
N ILE A 20 -5.43 3.35 4.25
CA ILE A 20 -4.62 2.25 3.73
C ILE A 20 -5.08 0.91 4.30
N ARG A 21 -5.34 0.83 5.60
CA ARG A 21 -5.89 -0.38 6.24
C ARG A 21 -7.30 -0.70 5.75
N ALA A 22 -8.13 0.30 5.52
CA ALA A 22 -9.48 0.15 4.99
C ALA A 22 -9.45 -0.36 3.54
N LEU A 23 -8.57 0.17 2.68
CA LEU A 23 -8.37 -0.31 1.30
C LEU A 23 -7.88 -1.75 1.27
N LYS A 24 -6.96 -2.10 2.18
CA LYS A 24 -6.55 -3.48 2.40
C LYS A 24 -7.71 -4.37 2.84
N LYS A 25 -8.50 -3.93 3.82
CA LYS A 25 -9.65 -4.70 4.36
C LYS A 25 -10.77 -4.86 3.33
N LYS A 26 -10.98 -3.86 2.48
CA LYS A 26 -11.93 -3.90 1.36
C LYS A 26 -11.44 -4.75 0.19
N GLY A 27 -10.17 -5.16 0.17
CA GLY A 27 -9.61 -6.03 -0.86
C GLY A 27 -9.07 -5.31 -2.10
N TYR A 28 -9.02 -3.97 -2.11
CA TYR A 28 -8.39 -3.21 -3.20
C TYR A 28 -6.88 -3.48 -3.25
N PHE A 29 -6.24 -3.57 -2.09
CA PHE A 29 -4.81 -3.90 -2.01
C PHE A 29 -4.59 -5.40 -1.96
N ARG A 30 -4.26 -5.98 -3.13
CA ARG A 30 -3.84 -7.38 -3.25
C ARG A 30 -2.49 -7.60 -2.56
N GLN A 31 -2.41 -8.70 -1.81
CA GLN A 31 -1.15 -9.22 -1.27
C GLN A 31 -0.23 -9.59 -2.43
N ASP A 32 1.07 -9.35 -2.28
CA ASP A 32 2.13 -9.52 -3.29
C ASP A 32 2.19 -8.44 -4.39
N VAL A 33 1.08 -7.75 -4.67
CA VAL A 33 1.05 -6.62 -5.63
C VAL A 33 1.25 -5.29 -4.90
N HIS A 34 0.30 -4.93 -4.04
CA HIS A 34 0.25 -3.62 -3.37
C HIS A 34 0.96 -3.65 -2.02
N TRP A 35 0.93 -4.80 -1.33
CA TRP A 35 1.59 -4.96 -0.04
C TRP A 35 2.19 -6.35 0.10
N VAL A 36 3.31 -6.43 0.81
CA VAL A 36 4.02 -7.66 1.12
C VAL A 36 4.21 -7.77 2.63
N LYS A 37 4.08 -8.99 3.16
CA LYS A 37 4.44 -9.29 4.54
C LYS A 37 5.88 -9.76 4.55
N ALA A 38 6.75 -8.99 5.19
CA ALA A 38 8.14 -9.41 5.37
C ALA A 38 8.21 -10.56 6.41
N PRO A 39 9.27 -11.39 6.35
CA PRO A 39 9.47 -12.51 7.28
C PRO A 39 9.59 -12.07 8.74
N ASN A 40 9.88 -10.79 9.00
CA ASN A 40 9.89 -10.19 10.34
C ASN A 40 8.48 -9.80 10.87
N GLY A 41 7.41 -10.16 10.16
CA GLY A 41 6.03 -9.85 10.53
C GLY A 41 5.57 -8.43 10.17
N ARG A 42 6.45 -7.57 9.65
CA ARG A 42 6.10 -6.21 9.23
C ARG A 42 5.43 -6.20 7.86
N ILE A 43 4.50 -5.26 7.69
CA ILE A 43 3.83 -5.03 6.42
C ILE A 43 4.55 -3.90 5.69
N PHE A 44 4.94 -4.18 4.46
CA PHE A 44 5.47 -3.20 3.53
C PHE A 44 4.47 -2.98 2.41
N ILE A 45 4.40 -1.76 1.94
CA ILE A 45 3.55 -1.32 0.84
C ILE A 45 4.45 -0.93 -0.33
N ASN A 46 4.06 -1.39 -1.51
CA ASN A 46 4.69 -0.99 -2.75
C ASN A 46 4.09 0.35 -3.19
N VAL A 47 4.80 1.43 -2.92
CA VAL A 47 4.32 2.79 -3.24
C VAL A 47 4.04 2.98 -4.73
N LYS A 48 4.78 2.28 -5.60
CA LYS A 48 4.59 2.40 -7.04
C LYS A 48 3.21 1.90 -7.46
N GLU A 49 2.82 0.70 -7.01
CA GLU A 49 1.49 0.14 -7.31
C GLU A 49 0.38 0.96 -6.65
N VAL A 50 0.62 1.52 -5.46
CA VAL A 50 -0.36 2.43 -4.83
C VAL A 50 -0.55 3.71 -5.64
N TYR A 51 0.51 4.34 -6.15
CA TYR A 51 0.36 5.49 -7.05
C TYR A 51 -0.34 5.11 -8.36
N GLU A 52 0.00 3.96 -8.97
CA GLU A 52 -0.68 3.48 -10.18
C GLU A 52 -2.18 3.26 -9.94
N TRP A 53 -2.55 2.78 -8.75
CA TRP A 53 -3.95 2.64 -8.33
C TRP A 53 -4.62 4.00 -8.10
N ILE A 54 -3.95 4.94 -7.42
CA ILE A 54 -4.44 6.31 -7.19
C ILE A 54 -4.65 7.04 -8.53
N GLU A 55 -3.73 6.88 -9.48
CA GLU A 55 -3.85 7.42 -10.84
C GLU A 55 -4.94 6.73 -11.68
N GLY A 56 -5.56 5.66 -11.16
CA GLY A 56 -6.61 4.91 -11.86
C GLY A 56 -6.11 4.10 -13.06
N LYS A 57 -4.80 3.88 -13.19
CA LYS A 57 -4.19 3.18 -14.34
C LYS A 57 -4.33 1.65 -14.28
N LYS A 58 -4.65 1.08 -13.13
CA LYS A 58 -4.98 -0.34 -12.96
C LYS A 58 -6.30 -0.48 -12.20
N ALA A 59 -7.34 -0.90 -12.92
CA ALA A 59 -8.63 -1.34 -12.39
C ALA A 59 -8.60 -2.84 -12.04
#